data_AF-A0A1C5DBE2-F1
#
_entry.id   AF-A0A1C5DBE2-F1
#
_cell.length_a   1.000
_cell.length_b   1.000
_cell.length_c   1.000
_cell.angle_alpha   90.00
_cell.angle_beta   90.00
_cell.angle_gamma   90.00
#
_symmetry.space_group_name_H-M   'P 1'
#
loop_
_entity.id
_entity.type
_entity.pdbx_description
1 polymer ?
#
loop_
_entity_poly.entity_id
_entity_poly.type
_entity_poly.pdbx_seq_one_letter_code
_entity_poly.pdbx_strand_id
1 'polypeptide(L)' 'MLQNRLKEVWLYSGPSDQHYDDRVENAVAIYQSYKAIQGDPIGVYGPNTRRALEAETSGRGHR' A
#
# COMPACT_ATOMS: atom_id res chain seq x y z
N MET A 1 -9.59 -0.30 1.53
CA MET A 1 -8.80 0.92 1.81
C MET A 1 -7.31 0.64 1.68
N LEU A 2 -6.48 1.63 1.29
CA LEU A 2 -5.03 1.46 1.12
C LEU A 2 -4.35 0.83 2.35
N GLN A 3 -4.54 1.41 3.54
CA GLN A 3 -3.94 0.92 4.78
C GLN A 3 -4.33 -0.53 5.09
N ASN A 4 -5.57 -0.93 4.81
CA ASN A 4 -6.00 -2.34 4.95
C ASN A 4 -5.28 -3.26 3.98
N ARG A 5 -5.08 -2.83 2.73
CA ARG A 5 -4.32 -3.59 1.73
C ARG A 5 -2.86 -3.75 2.18
N LEU A 6 -2.26 -2.68 2.69
CA LEU A 6 -0.89 -2.71 3.22
C LEU A 6 -0.75 -3.61 4.47
N LYS A 7 -1.78 -3.68 5.31
CA LYS A 7 -1.88 -4.65 6.41
C LYS A 7 -1.94 -6.09 5.91
N GLU A 8 -2.74 -6.36 4.88
CA GLU A 8 -2.86 -7.70 4.29
C GLU A 8 -1.52 -8.24 3.79
N VAL A 9 -0.64 -7.36 3.28
CA VAL A 9 0.72 -7.68 2.86
C VAL A 9 1.80 -7.45 3.94
N TRP A 10 1.39 -7.23 5.20
CA TRP A 10 2.28 -7.06 6.37
C TRP A 10 3.26 -5.87 6.29
N LEU A 11 2.97 -4.86 5.47
CA LEU A 11 3.81 -3.67 5.30
C LEU A 11 3.35 -2.46 6.12
N TYR A 12 2.19 -2.55 6.78
CA TYR A 12 1.66 -1.48 7.61
C TYR A 12 0.96 -2.06 8.84
N SER A 13 1.25 -1.50 10.02
CA SER A 13 0.68 -1.93 11.31
C SER A 13 -0.11 -0.83 12.03
N GLY A 14 -0.20 0.37 11.46
CA GLY A 14 -0.90 1.52 12.03
C GLY A 14 -2.43 1.46 11.89
N PRO A 15 -3.16 2.47 12.36
CA PRO A 15 -4.62 2.56 12.19
C PRO A 15 -5.02 2.70 10.71
N SER A 16 -6.23 2.23 10.38
CA SER A 16 -6.82 2.38 9.04
C SER A 16 -7.78 3.58 9.03
N ASP A 17 -7.23 4.78 9.11
CA ASP A 17 -7.95 6.05 9.25
C ASP A 17 -8.15 6.81 7.91
N GLN A 18 -7.72 6.23 6.78
CA GLN A 18 -7.73 6.84 5.44
C GLN A 18 -6.82 8.05 5.27
N HIS A 19 -6.00 8.37 6.26
CA HIS A 19 -5.04 9.45 6.14
C HIS A 19 -3.75 8.95 5.49
N TYR A 20 -3.27 9.72 4.52
CA TYR A 20 -2.00 9.44 3.88
C TYR A 20 -0.89 10.14 4.68
N ASP A 21 -0.33 9.44 5.66
CA ASP A 21 0.78 9.92 6.48
C ASP A 21 2.13 9.34 6.01
N ASP A 22 3.22 9.79 6.63
CA ASP A 22 4.58 9.33 6.32
C ASP A 22 4.75 7.81 6.49
N ARG A 23 3.95 7.18 7.36
CA ARG A 23 4.00 5.72 7.59
C ARG A 23 3.34 4.98 6.44
N VAL A 24 2.21 5.47 5.93
CA VAL A 24 1.55 4.95 4.74
C VAL A 24 2.41 5.15 3.51
N GLU A 25 3.04 6.33 3.36
CA GLU A 25 3.99 6.63 2.29
C GLU A 25 5.15 5.62 2.29
N ASN A 26 5.77 5.41 3.45
CA ASN A 26 6.88 4.48 3.59
C ASN A 26 6.47 3.04 3.27
N ALA A 27 5.31 2.59 3.73
CA ALA A 27 4.78 1.27 3.42
C ALA A 27 4.51 1.09 1.91
N VAL A 28 4.03 2.13 1.23
CA VAL A 28 3.87 2.14 -0.24
C VAL A 28 5.23 2.05 -0.93
N ALA A 29 6.22 2.84 -0.50
CA ALA A 29 7.56 2.80 -1.06
C ALA A 29 8.21 1.41 -0.96
N ILE A 30 8.08 0.75 0.21
CA ILE A 30 8.56 -0.61 0.42
C ILE A 30 7.83 -1.59 -0.51
N TYR A 31 6.51 -1.49 -0.63
CA TYR A 31 5.72 -2.33 -1.52
C TYR A 31 6.18 -2.19 -2.99
N GLN A 32 6.35 -0.95 -3.45
CA GLN A 32 6.82 -0.64 -4.80
C GLN A 32 8.19 -1.25 -5.07
N SER A 33 9.12 -1.16 -4.11
CA SER A 33 10.43 -1.79 -4.21
C SER A 33 10.34 -3.31 -4.32
N TYR A 34 9.50 -3.96 -3.49
CA TYR A 34 9.36 -5.42 -3.51
C TYR A 34 8.73 -5.94 -4.81
N LYS A 35 7.83 -5.18 -5.42
CA LYS A 35 7.13 -5.54 -6.66
C LYS A 35 7.79 -5.00 -7.92
N ALA A 36 8.92 -4.30 -7.78
CA ALA A 36 9.61 -3.60 -8.87
C ALA A 36 8.64 -2.72 -9.70
N ILE A 37 7.73 -2.02 -9.01
CA ILE A 37 6.74 -1.14 -9.65
C ILE A 37 7.45 0.08 -10.23
N GLN A 38 7.11 0.40 -11.47
CA GLN A 38 7.62 1.55 -12.20
C GLN A 38 6.45 2.43 -12.66
N GLY A 39 6.73 3.70 -12.96
CA GLY A 39 5.77 4.65 -13.49
C GLY A 39 4.94 5.42 -12.46
N ASP A 40 4.99 5.02 -11.18
CA ASP A 40 4.48 5.81 -10.06
C ASP A 40 5.68 6.37 -9.25
N PRO A 41 5.61 7.60 -8.72
CA PRO A 41 6.63 8.08 -7.79
C PRO A 41 6.74 7.18 -6.55
N ILE A 42 7.94 7.13 -5.97
CA ILE A 42 8.20 6.37 -4.75
C ILE A 42 7.31 6.89 -3.62
N GLY A 43 6.64 5.97 -2.93
CA GLY A 43 5.72 6.32 -1.85
C GLY A 43 4.41 6.91 -2.34
N VAL A 44 4.09 6.90 -3.65
CA VAL A 44 2.81 7.40 -4.15
C VAL A 44 1.88 6.25 -4.51
N TYR A 45 0.66 6.25 -3.97
CA TYR A 45 -0.37 5.27 -4.33
C TYR A 45 -1.05 5.61 -5.68
N GLY A 46 -0.24 5.60 -6.74
CA GLY A 46 -0.63 5.85 -8.12
C GLY A 46 -1.32 4.65 -8.78
N PRO A 47 -1.68 4.76 -10.08
CA PRO A 47 -2.43 3.74 -10.80
C PRO A 47 -1.73 2.38 -10.87
N ASN A 48 -0.41 2.33 -11.04
CA ASN A 48 0.32 1.06 -11.16
C ASN A 48 0.40 0.34 -9.80
N THR A 49 0.69 1.09 -8.75
CA THR A 49 0.73 0.64 -7.36
C THR A 49 -0.64 0.20 -6.89
N ARG A 50 -1.69 0.94 -7.26
CA ARG A 50 -3.08 0.56 -7.01
C ARG A 50 -3.40 -0.78 -7.65
N ARG A 51 -3.21 -0.93 -8.95
CA ARG A 51 -3.51 -2.17 -9.66
C ARG A 51 -2.80 -3.38 -9.03
N ALA A 52 -1.52 -3.23 -8.68
CA ALA A 52 -0.75 -4.30 -8.04
C ALA A 52 -1.30 -4.67 -6.66
N LEU A 53 -1.49 -3.69 -5.76
CA LEU A 53 -2.07 -3.97 -4.43
C LEU A 53 -3.47 -4.56 -4.54
N GLU A 54 -4.31 -4.06 -5.45
CA GLU A 54 -5.68 -4.53 -5.62
C GLU A 54 -5.79 -5.94 -6.17
N ALA A 55 -4.81 -6.40 -6.96
CA ALA A 55 -4.75 -7.77 -7.46
C ALA A 55 -4.37 -8.79 -6.36
N GLU A 56 -3.66 -8.36 -5.32
CA GLU A 56 -3.12 -9.24 -4.27
C GLU A 56 -3.92 -9.20 -2.96
N THR A 57 -4.81 -8.22 -2.82
CA THR A 57 -5.51 -7.96 -1.55
C THR A 57 -6.99 -7.72 -1.76
N SER A 58 -7.79 -7.98 -0.73
CA SER A 58 -9.23 -7.67 -0.72
C SER A 58 -9.50 -6.24 -0.25
N GLY A 59 -8.56 -5.65 0.49
CA GLY A 59 -8.70 -4.33 1.09
C GLY A 59 -9.63 -4.27 2.31
N ARG A 60 -9.99 -5.44 2.86
CA ARG A 60 -10.78 -5.62 4.06
C ARG A 60 -9.92 -5.64 5.34
N GLY A 61 -8.62 -5.85 5.20
CA GLY A 61 -7.69 -6.03 6.32
C GLY A 61 -7.74 -7.46 6.85
N HIS A 62 -6.75 -7.83 7.66
CA HIS A 62 -6.83 -9.02 8.51
C HIS A 62 -7.87 -8.75 9.60
N ARG A 63 -8.87 -9.62 9.73
CA ARG A 63 -9.88 -9.57 10.81
C ARG A 63 -9.27 -9.96 12.15
#